data_AF-A0A2E7BGY5-F1
#
_entry.id   AF-A0A2E7BGY5-F1
#
_cell.length_a   1.000
_cell.length_b   1.000
_cell.length_c   1.000
_cell.angle_alpha   90.00
_cell.angle_beta   90.00
_cell.angle_gamma   90.00
#
_symmetry.space_group_name_H-M   'P 1'
#
loop_
_entity.id
_entity.type
_entity.pdbx_description
1 polymer ?
#
loop_
_entity_poly.entity_id
_entity_poly.type
_entity_poly.pdbx_seq_one_letter_code
_entity_poly.pdbx_strand_id
1 'polypeptide(L)' 'MQNQTPFPPEGMSLLQMDQPTDIGALFHRLNNQLGVILANAELLESRLSDEAGQARAAQIVTSAVEAISAVRHIREHCRD' A
#
# COMPACT_ATOMS: atom_id res chain seq x y z
N MET A 1 31.87 -40.69 19.77
CA MET A 1 30.77 -39.88 20.32
C MET A 1 30.93 -38.48 19.74
N GLN A 2 30.28 -38.18 18.61
CA GLN A 2 30.34 -36.85 18.00
C GLN A 2 29.10 -36.05 18.44
N ASN A 3 29.35 -34.94 19.14
CA ASN A 3 28.33 -33.99 19.58
C ASN A 3 27.76 -33.23 18.38
N GLN A 4 26.63 -33.68 17.83
CA GLN A 4 25.82 -32.85 16.93
C GLN A 4 24.94 -31.92 17.76
N THR A 5 25.33 -30.66 17.86
CA THR A 5 24.41 -29.57 18.19
C THR A 5 23.46 -29.35 17.01
N PRO A 6 22.14 -29.19 17.21
CA PRO A 6 21.24 -28.92 16.11
C PRO A 6 21.55 -27.52 15.56
N PHE A 7 21.89 -27.44 14.28
CA PHE A 7 21.82 -26.17 13.56
C PHE A 7 20.39 -25.63 13.68
N PRO A 8 20.19 -24.34 14.01
CA PRO A 8 18.88 -23.73 13.84
C PRO A 8 18.57 -23.73 12.33
N PRO A 9 17.32 -24.03 11.91
CA PRO A 9 16.96 -23.90 10.51
C PRO A 9 17.14 -22.43 10.13
N GLU A 10 17.70 -22.25 8.95
CA GLU A 10 17.95 -21.02 8.23
C GLU A 10 17.00 -19.90 8.65
N GLY A 11 17.59 -18.83 9.19
CA GLY A 11 16.90 -17.56 9.28
C GLY A 11 16.32 -17.19 7.92
N MET A 12 15.16 -16.52 7.97
CA MET A 12 14.38 -16.01 6.83
C MET A 12 13.18 -16.88 6.41
N SER A 13 12.31 -17.23 7.35
CA SER A 13 10.86 -17.32 7.05
C SER A 13 10.01 -16.28 7.79
N LEU A 14 10.63 -15.27 8.43
CA LEU A 14 9.92 -14.09 8.91
C LEU A 14 9.50 -13.14 7.77
N LEU A 15 10.01 -13.38 6.55
CA LEU A 15 9.56 -12.75 5.32
C LEU A 15 8.70 -13.66 4.46
N GLN A 16 8.14 -14.74 5.04
CA GLN A 16 6.87 -15.26 4.56
C GLN A 16 5.77 -14.25 4.95
N MET A 17 5.96 -12.99 4.52
CA MET A 17 4.91 -12.00 4.43
C MET A 17 4.00 -12.51 3.35
N ASP A 18 3.09 -13.40 3.77
CA ASP A 18 1.78 -13.65 3.20
C ASP A 18 1.71 -13.16 1.76
N GLN A 19 2.35 -13.91 0.85
CA GLN A 19 2.33 -13.57 -0.56
C GLN A 19 0.87 -13.75 -0.94
N PRO A 20 0.09 -12.67 -1.15
CA PRO A 20 -1.33 -12.82 -1.37
C PRO A 20 -1.42 -13.36 -2.79
N THR A 21 -1.50 -14.68 -2.90
CA THR A 21 -1.74 -15.36 -4.16
C THR A 21 -3.16 -15.07 -4.63
N ASP A 22 -3.98 -14.52 -3.74
CA ASP A 22 -5.29 -13.97 -4.03
C ASP A 22 -5.19 -12.50 -4.46
N ILE A 23 -5.51 -12.25 -5.72
CA ILE A 23 -5.70 -10.93 -6.33
C ILE A 23 -6.60 -10.03 -5.46
N GLY A 24 -7.61 -10.60 -4.79
CA GLY A 24 -8.48 -9.86 -3.88
C GLY A 24 -7.72 -9.21 -2.71
N ALA A 25 -6.78 -9.93 -2.11
CA ALA A 25 -5.95 -9.43 -1.01
C ALA A 25 -4.96 -8.35 -1.48
N LEU A 26 -4.42 -8.47 -2.69
CA LEU A 26 -3.61 -7.41 -3.32
C LEU A 26 -4.41 -6.13 -3.51
N PHE A 27 -5.64 -6.22 -4.03
CA PHE A 27 -6.51 -5.05 -4.18
C PHE A 27 -6.88 -4.42 -2.84
N HIS A 28 -7.13 -5.21 -1.81
CA HIS A 28 -7.41 -4.70 -0.47
C HIS A 28 -6.20 -3.92 0.08
N ARG A 29 -5.00 -4.49 0.00
CA ARG A 29 -3.76 -3.83 0.43
C ARG A 29 -3.51 -2.54 -0.34
N LEU A 30 -3.70 -2.55 -1.65
CA LEU A 30 -3.52 -1.38 -2.50
C LEU A 30 -4.50 -0.26 -2.15
N ASN A 31 -5.80 -0.59 -1.99
CA ASN A 31 -6.79 0.40 -1.57
C ASN A 31 -6.47 0.98 -0.18
N ASN A 32 -5.98 0.16 0.74
CA ASN A 32 -5.56 0.64 2.06
C ASN A 32 -4.40 1.64 1.96
N GLN A 33 -3.38 1.34 1.15
CA GLN A 33 -2.25 2.26 0.93
C GLN A 33 -2.69 3.57 0.28
N LEU A 34 -3.59 3.51 -0.71
CA LEU A 34 -4.16 4.70 -1.35
C LEU A 34 -4.99 5.54 -0.37
N GLY A 35 -5.76 4.90 0.51
CA GLY A 35 -6.51 5.60 1.56
C GLY A 35 -5.60 6.34 2.55
N VAL A 36 -4.49 5.73 2.96
CA VAL A 36 -3.49 6.40 3.81
C VAL A 36 -2.84 7.59 3.10
N ILE A 37 -2.50 7.45 1.82
CA ILE A 37 -1.93 8.54 1.02
C ILE A 37 -2.93 9.69 0.91
N LEU A 38 -4.19 9.39 0.61
CA LEU A 38 -5.26 10.39 0.50
C LEU A 38 -5.44 11.16 1.82
N ALA A 39 -5.60 10.45 2.94
CA ALA A 39 -5.76 11.09 4.25
C ALA A 39 -4.56 11.98 4.63
N ASN A 40 -3.34 11.54 4.31
CA ASN A 40 -2.14 12.33 4.54
C ASN A 40 -2.08 13.58 3.65
N ALA A 41 -2.54 13.48 2.41
CA ALA A 41 -2.58 14.61 1.48
C ALA A 41 -3.63 15.64 1.88
N GLU A 42 -4.82 15.20 2.28
CA GLU A 42 -5.88 16.06 2.83
C GLU A 42 -5.41 16.76 4.11
N LEU A 43 -4.77 16.02 5.01
CA LEU A 43 -4.17 16.60 6.21
C LEU A 43 -3.11 17.64 5.85
N LEU A 44 -2.23 17.34 4.90
CA LEU A 44 -1.19 18.26 4.44
C LEU A 44 -1.80 19.54 3.85
N GLU A 45 -2.83 19.42 3.02
CA GLU A 45 -3.56 20.56 2.44
C GLU A 45 -4.15 21.46 3.54
N SER A 46 -4.72 20.86 4.59
CA SER A 46 -5.29 21.60 5.72
C SER A 46 -4.26 22.27 6.65
N ARG A 47 -3.01 21.81 6.62
CA ARG A 47 -1.94 22.23 7.55
C ARG A 47 -0.94 23.18 6.92
N LEU A 48 -0.79 23.16 5.59
CA LEU A 48 0.11 24.06 4.89
C LEU A 48 -0.51 25.46 4.79
N SER A 49 0.30 26.47 5.09
CA SER A 49 -0.09 27.89 5.00
C SER A 49 0.43 28.57 3.72
N ASP A 50 1.27 27.86 2.96
CA ASP A 50 1.85 28.34 1.71
C ASP A 50 1.03 27.84 0.52
N GLU A 51 0.70 28.74 -0.42
CA GLU A 51 -0.14 28.45 -1.60
C GLU A 51 0.46 27.34 -2.48
N ALA A 52 1.78 27.32 -2.68
CA ALA A 52 2.42 26.30 -3.52
C ALA A 52 2.36 24.93 -2.84
N GLY A 53 2.53 24.91 -1.51
CA GLY A 53 2.34 23.73 -0.69
C GLY A 53 0.92 23.17 -0.76
N GLN A 54 -0.09 24.01 -0.61
CA GLN A 54 -1.50 23.63 -0.70
C GLN A 54 -1.85 23.10 -2.10
N ALA A 55 -1.44 23.79 -3.16
CA ALA A 55 -1.68 23.36 -4.54
C ALA A 55 -1.08 21.97 -4.82
N ARG A 56 0.11 21.70 -4.29
CA ARG A 56 0.75 20.39 -4.42
C ARG A 56 0.01 19.31 -3.63
N ALA A 57 -0.46 19.61 -2.43
CA ALA A 57 -1.26 18.68 -1.63
C ALA A 57 -2.58 18.33 -2.33
N ALA A 58 -3.30 19.34 -2.85
CA ALA A 58 -4.53 19.15 -3.63
C ALA A 58 -4.30 18.30 -4.89
N GLN A 59 -3.16 18.47 -5.57
CA GLN A 59 -2.77 17.63 -6.70
C GLN A 59 -2.58 16.16 -6.29
N ILE A 60 -1.96 15.91 -5.13
CA ILE A 60 -1.79 14.54 -4.60
C ILE A 60 -3.16 13.94 -4.24
N VAL A 61 -4.05 14.71 -3.61
CA VAL A 61 -5.44 14.29 -3.32
C VAL A 61 -6.14 13.84 -4.61
N THR A 62 -6.11 14.70 -5.63
CA THR A 62 -6.71 14.41 -6.95
C THR A 62 -6.13 13.13 -7.55
N SER A 63 -4.81 13.00 -7.56
CA SER A 63 -4.11 11.82 -8.11
C SER A 63 -4.44 10.54 -7.34
N ALA A 64 -4.60 10.61 -6.02
CA ALA A 64 -4.97 9.46 -5.19
C ALA A 64 -6.41 9.01 -5.47
N VAL A 65 -7.34 9.94 -5.65
CA VAL A 65 -8.74 9.64 -6.03
C VAL A 65 -8.81 8.99 -7.42
N GLU A 66 -8.04 9.51 -8.39
CA GLU A 66 -7.93 8.90 -9.72
C GLU A 66 -7.35 7.49 -9.64
N ALA A 67 -6.30 7.28 -8.85
CA ALA A 67 -5.70 5.96 -8.64
C ALA A 67 -6.70 4.97 -8.01
N ILE A 68 -7.47 5.38 -7.01
CA ILE A 68 -8.53 4.54 -6.41
C ILE A 68 -9.57 4.15 -7.47
N SER A 69 -9.95 5.08 -8.34
CA SER A 69 -10.89 4.83 -9.43
C SER A 69 -10.32 3.84 -10.44
N ALA A 70 -9.06 4.01 -10.84
CA ALA A 70 -8.35 3.08 -11.72
C ALA A 70 -8.28 1.66 -11.10
N VAL A 71 -8.00 1.55 -9.80
CA VAL A 71 -7.97 0.26 -9.09
C VAL A 71 -9.33 -0.42 -9.11
N ARG A 72 -10.44 0.33 -8.94
CA ARG A 72 -11.80 -0.21 -9.07
C ARG A 72 -12.05 -0.75 -10.48
N HIS A 73 -11.67 0.01 -11.51
CA HIS A 73 -11.80 -0.43 -12.90
C HIS A 73 -11.00 -1.71 -13.17
N ILE A 74 -9.73 -1.79 -12.72
CA ILE A 74 -8.92 -3.00 -12.90
C ILE A 74 -9.58 -4.20 -12.22
N ARG A 75 -10.11 -4.02 -10.99
CA ARG A 75 -10.80 -5.09 -10.26
C ARG A 75 -12.06 -5.58 -10.97
N GLU A 76 -12.79 -4.69 -11.64
CA GLU A 76 -13.97 -5.04 -12.43
C GLU A 76 -13.59 -5.89 -13.65
N HIS A 77 -12.50 -5.54 -14.34
CA HIS A 77 -12.05 -6.26 -15.54
C HIS A 77 -11.27 -7.55 -15.24
N CYS A 78 -10.69 -7.69 -14.05
CA CYS A 78 -10.03 -8.94 -13.60
C CYS A 78 -11.00 -9.95 -12.98
N ARG A 79 -12.30 -9.65 -12.93
CA ARG A 79 -13.33 -10.55 -12.36
C ARG A 79 -13.97 -11.49 -13.40
N ASP A 80 -13.58 -11.36 -14.67
CA ASP A 80 -13.90 -12.24 -15.80
C ASP A 80 -12.75 -13.22 -16.08
#